data_AF-A0A2W0EBI7-F1
#
_entry.id   AF-A0A2W0EBI7-F1
#
_cell.length_a   1.000
_cell.length_b   1.000
_cell.length_c   1.000
_cell.angle_alpha   90.00
_cell.angle_beta   90.00
_cell.angle_gamma   90.00
#
_symmetry.space_group_name_H-M   'P 1'
#
loop_
_entity.id
_entity.type
_entity.pdbx_description
1 polymer ?
#
loop_
_entity_poly.entity_id
_entity_poly.type
_entity_poly.pdbx_seq_one_letter_code
_entity_poly.pdbx_strand_id
1 'polypeptide(L)'
;LVWLRRASRWIAAQVPDGESVWLTPDTSAPPPDIAEGWSEWWPSGLWCIPVHDRDGQRLGLLALLLEQEPPAVFWPHLKGLVNTWGYCWAALTRHRRLSRWRPNRKQLLMGLI
;
A
#
# COMPACT_ATOMS: atom_id res chain seq x y z
N LEU A 1 -19.13 -3.73 -5.87
CA LEU A 1 -19.54 -3.12 -4.59
C LEU A 1 -19.11 -1.64 -4.57
N VAL A 2 -20.05 -0.70 -4.73
CA VAL A 2 -19.73 0.74 -4.79
C VAL A 2 -19.16 1.25 -3.46
N TRP A 3 -19.65 0.72 -2.34
CA TRP A 3 -19.22 1.08 -0.98
C TRP A 3 -17.73 0.74 -0.75
N LEU A 4 -17.25 -0.43 -1.17
CA LEU A 4 -15.84 -0.83 -0.98
C LEU A 4 -14.84 0.13 -1.63
N ARG A 5 -15.19 0.69 -2.80
CA ARG A 5 -14.36 1.70 -3.47
C ARG A 5 -14.34 3.04 -2.71
N ARG A 6 -15.42 3.39 -2.04
CA ARG A 6 -15.46 4.58 -1.17
C ARG A 6 -14.70 4.32 0.13
N ALA A 7 -14.88 3.13 0.71
CA ALA A 7 -14.19 2.68 1.89
C ALA A 7 -12.67 2.69 1.70
N SER A 8 -12.15 2.21 0.56
CA SER A 8 -10.70 2.22 0.32
C SER A 8 -10.09 3.62 0.32
N ARG A 9 -10.79 4.61 -0.25
CA ARG A 9 -10.36 6.03 -0.24
C ARG A 9 -10.44 6.62 1.16
N TRP A 10 -11.50 6.31 1.89
CA TRP A 10 -11.68 6.79 3.26
C TRP A 10 -10.63 6.18 4.21
N ILE A 11 -10.40 4.87 4.16
CA ILE A 11 -9.34 4.18 4.92
C ILE A 11 -7.98 4.81 4.64
N ALA A 12 -7.67 5.07 3.37
CA ALA A 12 -6.39 5.67 2.99
C ALA A 12 -6.13 7.02 3.70
N ALA A 13 -7.18 7.81 3.91
CA ALA A 13 -7.11 9.10 4.60
C ALA A 13 -6.97 8.98 6.13
N GLN A 14 -7.36 7.84 6.72
CA GLN A 14 -7.24 7.60 8.17
C GLN A 14 -5.84 7.12 8.59
N VAL A 15 -5.00 6.70 7.65
CA VAL A 15 -3.70 6.09 7.93
C VAL A 15 -2.58 7.11 7.65
N PRO A 16 -1.91 7.63 8.70
CA PRO A 16 -0.75 8.49 8.56
C PRO A 16 0.40 7.78 7.83
N ASP A 17 1.33 8.56 7.29
CA ASP A 17 2.50 7.98 6.65
C ASP A 17 3.45 7.38 7.71
N GLY A 18 3.98 6.19 7.41
CA GLY A 18 4.99 5.50 8.21
C GLY A 18 4.48 4.61 9.35
N GLU A 19 3.23 4.72 9.78
CA GLU A 19 2.69 3.95 10.92
C GLU A 19 1.46 3.12 10.58
N SER A 20 1.38 1.92 11.16
CA SER A 20 0.19 1.07 11.06
C SER A 20 -0.88 1.50 12.05
N VAL A 21 -2.15 1.45 11.66
CA VAL A 21 -3.27 1.91 12.48
C VAL A 21 -4.33 0.81 12.61
N TRP A 22 -4.88 0.67 13.80
CA TRP A 22 -6.08 -0.12 14.07
C TRP A 22 -7.31 0.78 13.94
N LEU A 23 -8.15 0.53 12.94
CA LEU A 23 -9.40 1.26 12.70
C LEU A 23 -10.59 0.42 13.14
N THR A 24 -11.46 1.00 13.95
CA THR A 24 -12.77 0.43 14.29
C THR A 24 -13.87 1.45 13.98
N PRO A 25 -15.13 1.00 13.84
CA PRO A 25 -16.25 1.93 13.68
C PRO A 25 -16.31 2.99 14.79
N ASP A 26 -15.97 2.61 16.02
CA ASP A 26 -16.05 3.50 17.19
C ASP A 26 -14.96 4.57 17.21
N THR A 27 -13.72 4.22 16.82
CA THR A 27 -12.58 5.15 16.89
C THR A 27 -12.44 6.03 15.65
N SER A 28 -12.98 5.60 14.51
CA SER A 28 -12.80 6.26 13.22
C SER A 28 -14.07 6.89 12.64
N ALA A 29 -15.24 6.60 13.22
CA ALA A 29 -16.55 7.14 12.82
C ALA A 29 -16.77 7.12 11.29
N PRO A 30 -16.87 5.91 10.67
CA PRO A 30 -17.03 5.81 9.23
C PRO A 30 -18.31 6.49 8.74
N PRO A 31 -18.29 7.10 7.53
CA PRO A 31 -19.49 7.61 6.88
C PRO A 31 -20.60 6.55 6.78
N PRO A 32 -21.89 6.94 6.76
CA PRO A 32 -23.00 5.98 6.86
C PRO A 32 -22.97 4.84 5.83
N ASP A 33 -22.58 5.15 4.58
CA ASP A 33 -22.49 4.16 3.50
C ASP A 33 -21.33 3.16 3.68
N ILE A 34 -20.29 3.54 4.43
CA ILE A 34 -19.19 2.67 4.81
C ILE A 34 -19.55 1.91 6.08
N ALA A 35 -20.20 2.55 7.06
CA ALA A 35 -20.63 1.94 8.32
C ALA A 35 -21.59 0.76 8.08
N GLU A 36 -22.57 0.93 7.18
CA GLU A 36 -23.50 -0.14 6.79
C GLU A 36 -22.73 -1.32 6.18
N GLY A 37 -21.91 -1.06 5.16
CA GLY A 37 -21.10 -2.10 4.51
C GLY A 37 -20.08 -2.77 5.44
N TRP A 38 -19.53 -2.02 6.39
CA TRP A 38 -18.65 -2.56 7.43
C TRP A 38 -19.44 -3.55 8.29
N SER A 39 -20.58 -3.15 8.82
CA SER A 39 -21.40 -3.99 9.72
C SER A 39 -21.87 -5.30 9.05
N GLU A 40 -22.04 -5.29 7.73
CA GLU A 40 -22.48 -6.46 6.97
C GLU A 40 -21.32 -7.38 6.59
N TRP A 41 -20.14 -6.85 6.26
CA TRP A 41 -19.08 -7.61 5.58
C TRP A 41 -17.75 -7.70 6.35
N TRP A 42 -17.48 -6.80 7.29
CA TRP A 42 -16.19 -6.67 7.95
C TRP A 42 -16.30 -6.99 9.45
N PRO A 43 -15.23 -7.54 10.05
CA PRO A 43 -15.20 -7.85 11.48
C PRO A 43 -15.00 -6.57 12.32
N SER A 44 -14.74 -6.74 13.61
CA SER A 44 -14.60 -5.64 14.59
C SER A 44 -13.65 -4.51 14.18
N GLY A 45 -12.57 -4.83 13.44
CA GLY A 45 -11.62 -3.80 13.01
C GLY A 45 -10.77 -4.15 11.80
N LEU A 46 -10.07 -3.12 11.33
CA LEU A 46 -9.10 -3.20 10.25
C LEU A 46 -7.73 -2.81 10.78
N TRP A 47 -6.75 -3.69 10.61
CA TRP A 47 -5.36 -3.30 10.78
C TRP A 47 -4.81 -2.84 9.44
N CYS A 48 -4.59 -1.53 9.33
CA CYS A 48 -4.13 -0.88 8.12
C CYS A 48 -2.64 -0.57 8.22
N ILE A 49 -1.87 -1.06 7.26
CA ILE A 49 -0.42 -0.92 7.22
C ILE A 49 -0.04 -0.22 5.91
N PRO A 50 0.65 0.94 5.98
CA PRO A 50 1.10 1.61 4.78
C PRO A 50 2.30 0.92 4.16
N VAL A 51 2.21 0.66 2.85
CA VAL A 51 3.26 0.02 2.06
C VAL A 51 4.02 1.11 1.32
N HIS A 52 5.33 1.19 1.56
CA HIS A 52 6.20 2.18 0.95
C HIS A 52 7.25 1.53 0.05
N ASP A 53 7.72 2.26 -0.95
CA ASP A 53 8.94 1.90 -1.66
C ASP A 53 10.18 2.31 -0.85
N ARG A 54 11.36 2.01 -1.41
CA ARG A 54 12.66 2.35 -0.79
C ARG A 54 12.92 3.86 -0.69
N ASP A 55 12.24 4.67 -1.50
CA ASP A 55 12.38 6.11 -1.55
C ASP A 55 11.37 6.79 -0.60
N GLY A 56 10.65 6.00 0.20
CA GLY A 56 9.64 6.45 1.16
C GLY A 56 8.31 6.83 0.52
N GLN A 57 8.10 6.58 -0.78
CA GLN A 57 6.83 6.86 -1.44
C GLN A 57 5.79 5.81 -1.08
N ARG A 58 4.62 6.25 -0.62
CA ARG A 58 3.51 5.35 -0.30
C ARG A 58 2.91 4.76 -1.58
N LEU A 59 3.03 3.45 -1.73
CA LEU A 59 2.50 2.70 -2.87
C LEU A 59 1.04 2.31 -2.66
N GLY A 60 0.63 2.09 -1.41
CA GLY A 60 -0.72 1.67 -1.08
C GLY A 60 -0.88 1.30 0.40
N LEU A 61 -1.93 0.53 0.68
CA LEU A 61 -2.24 0.00 2.00
C LEU A 61 -2.45 -1.51 1.94
N LEU A 62 -1.92 -2.22 2.94
CA LEU A 62 -2.37 -3.54 3.32
C LEU A 62 -3.45 -3.37 4.40
N ALA A 63 -4.66 -3.86 4.15
CA ALA A 63 -5.74 -3.87 5.13
C ALA A 63 -6.05 -5.31 5.53
N LEU A 64 -5.85 -5.62 6.82
CA LEU A 64 -6.17 -6.93 7.40
C LEU A 64 -7.45 -6.80 8.22
N LEU A 65 -8.45 -7.60 7.89
CA LEU A 65 -9.73 -7.66 8.59
C LEU A 65 -9.55 -8.60 9.78
N LEU A 66 -9.71 -8.10 11.01
CA LEU A 66 -9.48 -8.85 12.24
C LEU A 66 -10.62 -8.66 13.24
N GLU A 67 -10.88 -9.67 14.06
CA GLU A 67 -11.88 -9.62 15.12
C GLU A 67 -11.45 -8.82 16.35
N GLN A 68 -10.15 -8.58 16.51
CA GLN A 68 -9.56 -7.89 17.65
C GLN A 68 -8.28 -7.16 17.24
N GLU A 69 -7.91 -6.14 18.03
CA GLU A 69 -6.68 -5.39 17.81
C GLU A 69 -5.45 -6.32 17.86
N PRO A 70 -4.58 -6.28 16.84
CA PRO A 70 -3.41 -7.13 16.82
C PRO A 70 -2.43 -6.72 17.93
N PRO A 71 -1.88 -7.67 18.69
CA PRO A 71 -0.80 -7.41 19.63
C PRO A 71 0.36 -6.64 18.98
N ALA A 72 0.87 -5.61 19.67
CA ALA A 72 1.95 -4.76 19.15
C ALA A 72 3.21 -5.54 18.71
N VAL A 73 3.45 -6.72 19.30
CA VAL A 73 4.55 -7.62 18.94
C VAL A 73 4.47 -8.16 17.51
N PHE A 74 3.28 -8.17 16.89
CA PHE A 74 3.13 -8.66 15.51
C PHE A 74 3.72 -7.71 14.48
N TRP A 75 3.77 -6.41 14.77
CA TRP A 75 4.27 -5.42 13.82
C TRP A 75 5.75 -5.67 13.42
N PRO A 76 6.69 -5.85 14.36
CA PRO A 76 8.07 -6.22 14.03
C PRO A 76 8.20 -7.42 13.09
N HIS A 77 7.34 -8.44 13.24
CA HIS A 77 7.36 -9.64 12.41
C HIS A 77 6.85 -9.39 10.98
N LEU A 78 5.83 -8.54 10.84
CA LEU A 78 5.25 -8.19 9.54
C LEU A 78 6.06 -7.14 8.78
N LYS A 79 6.77 -6.26 9.49
CA LYS A 79 7.50 -5.14 8.89
C LYS A 79 8.46 -5.57 7.78
N GLY A 80 9.21 -6.66 7.99
CA GLY A 80 10.12 -7.19 6.97
C GLY A 80 9.40 -7.67 5.70
N LEU A 81 8.26 -8.34 5.87
CA LEU A 81 7.43 -8.82 4.76
C LEU A 81 6.82 -7.65 3.98
N VAL A 82 6.28 -6.67 4.69
CA VAL A 82 5.69 -5.45 4.10
C VAL A 82 6.72 -4.67 3.30
N ASN A 83 7.94 -4.52 3.84
CA ASN A 83 9.05 -3.87 3.12
C ASN A 83 9.43 -4.65 1.86
N THR A 84 9.45 -5.99 1.93
CA THR A 84 9.74 -6.85 0.78
C THR A 84 8.67 -6.71 -0.29
N TRP A 85 7.40 -6.65 0.11
CA TRP A 85 6.30 -6.40 -0.82
C TRP A 85 6.38 -5.02 -1.46
N GLY A 86 6.69 -3.97 -0.69
CA GLY A 86 6.90 -2.63 -1.22
C GLY A 86 8.02 -2.58 -2.24
N TYR A 87 9.14 -3.24 -1.96
CA TYR A 87 10.25 -3.40 -2.90
C TYR A 87 9.81 -4.11 -4.19
N CYS A 88 9.17 -5.28 -4.08
CA CYS A 88 8.72 -6.06 -5.24
C CYS A 88 7.67 -5.30 -6.06
N TRP A 89 6.71 -4.66 -5.39
CA TRP A 89 5.70 -3.82 -6.04
C TRP A 89 6.38 -2.73 -6.85
N ALA A 90 7.26 -1.94 -6.25
CA ALA A 90 7.99 -0.89 -6.95
C ALA A 90 8.79 -1.44 -8.14
N ALA A 91 9.45 -2.59 -7.99
CA ALA A 91 10.20 -3.21 -9.09
C ALA A 91 9.31 -3.61 -10.28
N LEU A 92 8.09 -4.08 -10.01
CA LEU A 92 7.15 -4.55 -11.04
C LEU A 92 6.36 -3.43 -11.71
N THR A 93 6.06 -2.34 -10.99
CA THR A 93 5.24 -1.24 -11.52
C THR A 93 6.06 -0.07 -12.07
N ARG A 94 7.35 0.00 -11.73
CA ARG A 94 8.24 1.02 -12.27
C ARG A 94 8.35 0.81 -13.77
N HIS A 95 7.65 1.66 -14.52
CA HIS A 95 7.86 1.79 -15.94
C HIS A 95 9.31 2.21 -16.12
N ARG A 96 10.17 1.25 -16.48
CA ARG A 96 11.54 1.55 -16.89
C ARG A 96 11.42 2.54 -18.02
N ARG A 97 11.61 3.83 -17.72
CA ARG A 97 12.06 4.77 -18.72
C ARG A 97 13.40 4.22 -19.14
N LEU A 98 13.41 3.43 -20.22
CA LEU A 98 14.58 3.25 -21.06
C LEU A 98 14.90 4.67 -21.54
N SER A 99 15.54 5.45 -20.67
CA SER A 99 15.99 6.80 -20.94
C SER A 99 17.05 6.59 -22.00
N ARG A 100 16.57 6.61 -23.25
CA ARG A 100 17.25 6.50 -24.52
C ARG A 100 18.62 5.88 -24.33
N TRP A 101 18.71 4.57 -24.53
CA TRP A 101 19.98 3.95 -24.90
C TRP A 101 20.44 4.70 -26.15
N ARG A 102 21.21 5.77 -25.95
CA ARG A 102 21.84 6.54 -27.00
C ARG A 102 23.17 5.84 -27.16
N PRO A 103 23.35 5.00 -28.19
CA PRO A 103 24.67 4.47 -28.47
C PRO A 103 25.62 5.66 -28.56
N ASN A 104 26.75 5.56 -27.87
CA ASN A 104 27.78 6.58 -27.94
C ASN A 104 28.20 6.69 -29.43
N ARG A 105 28.53 7.88 -29.95
CA ARG A 105 28.91 8.06 -31.37
C ARG A 105 30.01 7.08 -31.82
N LYS A 106 30.88 6.69 -30.88
CA LYS A 106 31.93 5.68 -31.08
C LYS A 106 31.40 4.27 -31.36
N GLN A 107 30.23 3.90 -30.81
CA GLN A 107 29.57 2.61 -31.06
C GLN A 107 28.87 2.55 -32.41
N LEU A 108 28.43 3.70 -32.96
CA LEU A 108 27.85 3.78 -34.31
C LEU A 108 28.91 3.59 -35.41
N LEU A 109 30.15 4.04 -35.16
CA LEU A 109 31.26 3.91 -36.11
C LEU A 109 31.77 2.47 -36.27
N MET A 110 31.57 1.61 -35.26
CA MET A 110 31.98 0.20 -35.32
C MET A 110 30.97 -0.72 -36.03
N GLY A 111 29.79 -0.22 -36.40
CA GLY A 111 28.78 -0.98 -37.17
C GLY A 111 28.79 -0.72 -38.67
N LEU A 112 29.74 0.08 -39.16
CA LEU A 112 29.88 0.49 -40.57
C LEU A 112 31.14 -0.07 -41.25
N ILE A 113 31.81 -1.03 -40.60
CA ILE A 113 32.93 -1.83 -41.15
C ILE A 113 32.44 -3.28 -41.23
#